data_AF-A0A3Q9QSC7-F1
#
_entry.id   AF-A0A3Q9QSC7-F1
#
_cell.length_a   1.000
_cell.length_b   1.000
_cell.length_c   1.000
_cell.angle_alpha   90.00
_cell.angle_beta   90.00
_cell.angle_gamma   90.00
#
_symmetry.space_group_name_H-M   'P 1'
#
loop_
_entity.id
_entity.type
_entity.pdbx_description
1 polymer ?
#
loop_
_entity_poly.entity_id
_entity_poly.type
_entity_poly.pdbx_seq_one_letter_code
_entity_poly.pdbx_strand_id
1 'polypeptide(L)' 'MRAAKQVQAVIQELHIPHNNSKVSSTVTLSIVSTTIIPEALVKPQELIAKADSALYLSKSNGRNTISTVNL' A
#
# COMPACT_ATOMS: atom_id res chain seq x y z
N MET A 1 2.18 4.98 9.31
CA MET A 1 2.49 3.52 9.22
C MET A 1 1.72 2.62 10.17
N ARG A 2 1.38 3.02 11.41
CA ARG A 2 0.65 2.15 12.36
C ARG A 2 -0.65 1.57 11.79
N ALA A 3 -1.51 2.41 11.23
CA ALA A 3 -2.78 1.98 10.65
C ALA A 3 -2.59 0.98 9.50
N ALA A 4 -1.66 1.24 8.57
CA ALA A 4 -1.35 0.32 7.47
C ALA A 4 -0.90 -1.06 7.98
N LYS A 5 -0.02 -1.10 8.99
CA LYS A 5 0.42 -2.36 9.61
C LYS A 5 -0.71 -3.11 10.28
N GLN A 6 -1.59 -2.40 11.01
CA GLN A 6 -2.75 -3.02 11.65
C GLN A 6 -3.70 -3.63 10.63
N VAL A 7 -4.03 -2.91 9.55
CA VAL A 7 -4.90 -3.42 8.48
C VAL A 7 -4.27 -4.63 7.80
N GLN A 8 -2.97 -4.59 7.48
CA GLN A 8 -2.28 -5.73 6.85
C GLN A 8 -2.26 -6.96 7.77
N ALA A 9 -2.00 -6.78 9.06
CA ALA A 9 -2.00 -7.86 10.05
C ALA A 9 -3.38 -8.51 10.18
N VAL A 10 -4.44 -7.71 10.33
CA VAL A 10 -5.82 -8.22 10.42
C VAL A 10 -6.18 -9.06 9.19
N ILE A 11 -5.84 -8.61 7.98
CA ILE A 11 -6.13 -9.40 6.77
C ILE A 11 -5.33 -10.70 6.72
N GLN A 12 -4.05 -10.68 7.14
CA GLN A 12 -3.23 -11.90 7.19
C GLN A 12 -3.79 -12.91 8.21
N GLU A 13 -4.27 -12.46 9.37
CA GLU A 13 -4.83 -13.30 10.43
C GLU A 13 -6.12 -14.02 10.03
N LEU A 14 -6.86 -13.51 9.03
CA LEU A 14 -8.05 -14.19 8.50
C LEU A 14 -7.71 -15.47 7.73
N HIS A 15 -6.44 -15.69 7.34
CA HIS A 15 -5.97 -16.88 6.62
C HIS A 15 -6.83 -17.26 5.41
N ILE A 16 -7.37 -16.25 4.70
CA ILE A 16 -8.25 -16.47 3.55
C ILE A 16 -7.43 -17.18 2.45
N PRO A 17 -7.80 -18.41 2.03
CA PRO A 17 -7.02 -19.16 1.05
C PRO A 17 -6.90 -18.44 -0.29
N HIS A 18 -5.69 -18.43 -0.84
CA HIS A 18 -5.39 -17.81 -2.13
C HIS A 18 -4.47 -18.72 -2.97
N ASN A 19 -4.87 -19.98 -3.15
CA ASN A 19 -4.05 -21.06 -3.72
C ASN A 19 -3.46 -20.78 -5.12
N ASN A 20 -4.10 -19.91 -5.91
CA ASN A 20 -3.63 -19.57 -7.26
C ASN A 20 -2.70 -18.35 -7.29
N SER A 21 -2.41 -17.75 -6.14
CA SER A 21 -1.49 -16.63 -6.05
C SER A 21 -0.05 -17.08 -6.19
N LYS A 22 0.72 -16.34 -6.99
CA LYS A 22 2.17 -16.51 -7.09
C LYS A 22 2.94 -15.83 -5.94
N VAL A 23 2.22 -15.19 -5.00
CA VAL A 23 2.81 -14.34 -3.94
C VAL A 23 2.73 -15.01 -2.56
N SER A 24 1.57 -15.56 -2.21
CA SER A 24 1.30 -16.14 -0.89
C SER A 24 0.14 -17.13 -0.99
N SER A 25 0.13 -18.16 -0.16
CA SER A 25 -1.00 -19.11 -0.07
C SER A 25 -2.26 -18.51 0.56
N THR A 26 -2.18 -17.30 1.12
CA THR A 26 -3.29 -16.55 1.70
C THR A 26 -3.41 -15.15 1.09
N VAL A 27 -4.58 -14.52 1.25
CA VAL A 27 -4.81 -13.13 0.85
C VAL A 27 -3.88 -12.20 1.66
N THR A 28 -3.23 -11.28 0.96
CA THR A 28 -2.33 -10.27 1.54
C THR A 28 -2.61 -8.90 0.94
N LEU A 29 -2.12 -7.84 1.59
CA LEU A 29 -2.27 -6.46 1.09
C LEU A 29 -0.92 -5.81 0.78
N SER A 30 -0.90 -5.02 -0.30
CA SER A 30 0.11 -4.00 -0.52
C SER A 30 -0.50 -2.63 -0.19
N ILE A 31 0.15 -1.86 0.69
CA ILE A 31 -0.38 -0.59 1.18
C ILE A 31 0.69 0.49 1.02
N VAL A 32 0.29 1.66 0.51
CA VAL A 32 1.15 2.85 0.46
C VAL A 32 0.55 3.94 1.32
N SER A 33 1.41 4.58 2.12
CA SER A 33 1.06 5.78 2.87
C SER A 33 1.81 6.96 2.25
N THR A 34 1.05 7.94 1.75
CA THR A 34 1.64 9.17 1.21
C THR A 34 1.25 10.36 2.08
N THR A 35 2.22 11.21 2.39
CA THR A 35 2.00 12.43 3.18
C THR A 35 2.66 13.62 2.51
N ILE A 36 2.05 14.79 2.68
CA ILE A 36 2.55 16.06 2.17
C ILE A 36 2.19 17.18 3.16
N ILE A 37 3.04 18.20 3.24
CA ILE A 37 2.66 19.48 3.84
C ILE A 37 1.95 20.29 2.76
N PRO A 38 0.68 20.68 2.93
CA PRO A 38 -0.04 21.40 1.87
C PRO A 38 0.66 22.72 1.50
N GLU A 39 1.01 22.86 0.23
CA GLU A 39 1.52 24.10 -0.35
C GLU A 39 0.48 24.68 -1.32
N ALA A 40 0.48 25.99 -1.51
CA ALA A 40 -0.56 26.70 -2.27
C ALA A 40 -0.73 26.21 -3.72
N LEU A 41 0.31 25.61 -4.30
CA LEU A 41 0.31 25.12 -5.68
C LEU A 41 0.00 23.62 -5.80
N VAL A 42 0.06 22.85 -4.71
CA VAL A 42 -0.14 21.40 -4.78
C VAL A 42 -1.62 21.08 -4.74
N LYS A 43 -2.10 20.42 -5.79
CA LYS A 43 -3.48 19.96 -5.85
C LYS A 43 -3.62 18.61 -5.12
N PRO A 44 -4.73 18.35 -4.41
CA PRO A 44 -4.97 17.06 -3.76
C PRO A 44 -4.83 15.84 -4.69
N GLN A 45 -5.12 16.02 -5.99
CA GLN A 45 -4.97 14.99 -7.01
C GLN A 45 -3.52 14.54 -7.20
N GLU A 46 -2.54 15.41 -6.95
CA GLU A 46 -1.12 15.07 -7.05
C GLU A 46 -0.70 14.10 -5.94
N LEU A 47 -1.23 14.29 -4.72
CA LEU A 47 -1.02 13.37 -3.60
C LEU A 47 -1.55 11.97 -3.92
N ILE A 48 -2.74 11.90 -4.52
CA ILE A 48 -3.38 10.65 -4.95
C ILE A 48 -2.57 10.00 -6.07
N ALA A 49 -2.24 10.74 -7.12
CA ALA A 49 -1.48 10.22 -8.26
C ALA A 49 -0.10 9.68 -7.83
N LYS A 50 0.55 10.34 -6.86
CA LYS A 50 1.80 9.84 -6.28
C LYS A 50 1.59 8.56 -5.48
N ALA A 51 0.54 8.50 -4.65
CA ALA A 51 0.21 7.29 -3.91
C ALA A 51 -0.05 6.11 -4.84
N ASP A 52 -0.79 6.30 -5.93
CA ASP A 52 -1.09 5.26 -6.92
C ASP A 52 0.16 4.79 -7.65
N SER A 53 1.01 5.72 -8.09
CA SER A 53 2.26 5.40 -8.78
C SER A 53 3.20 4.60 -7.87
N ALA A 54 3.32 5.02 -6.61
CA ALA A 54 4.11 4.31 -5.61
C ALA A 54 3.52 2.94 -5.28
N LEU A 55 2.19 2.82 -5.20
CA LEU A 55 1.52 1.55 -4.97
C LEU A 55 1.77 0.57 -6.11
N TYR A 56 1.78 1.05 -7.35
CA TYR A 56 2.12 0.24 -8.51
C TYR A 56 3.56 -0.29 -8.43
N LEU A 57 4.52 0.56 -8.09
CA LEU A 57 5.93 0.17 -7.89
C LEU A 57 6.10 -0.83 -6.73
N SER A 58 5.43 -0.60 -5.60
CA SER A 58 5.45 -1.54 -4.47
C SER A 58 4.88 -2.91 -4.85
N LYS A 59 3.86 -2.95 -5.72
CA LYS A 59 3.31 -4.19 -6.25
C LYS A 59 4.27 -4.89 -7.21
N SER A 60 4.99 -4.16 -8.06
CA SER A 60 5.99 -4.78 -8.96
C SER A 60 7.18 -5.35 -8.19
N ASN A 61 7.51 -4.79 -7.03
CA ASN A 61 8.62 -5.23 -6.18
C ASN A 61 8.31 -6.44 -5.28
N GLY A 62 7.20 -7.16 -5.52
CA GLY A 62 6.89 -8.42 -4.82
C GLY A 62 5.56 -8.45 -4.08
N ARG A 63 4.78 -7.36 -4.09
CA ARG A 63 3.49 -7.25 -3.35
C ARG A 63 3.67 -7.52 -1.85
N ASN A 64 2.58 -7.79 -1.12
CA ASN A 64 2.55 -8.03 0.34
C ASN A 64 3.53 -7.12 1.14
N THR A 65 3.43 -5.82 0.93
CA THR A 65 4.43 -4.85 1.39
C THR A 65 3.76 -3.57 1.83
N ILE A 66 4.44 -2.82 2.70
CA ILE A 66 4.02 -1.49 3.11
C ILE A 66 5.13 -0.52 2.75
N SER A 67 4.80 0.55 2.03
CA SER A 67 5.75 1.58 1.63
C SER A 67 5.24 2.97 2.00
N THR A 68 6.17 3.92 2.10
CA THR A 68 5.87 5.33 2.38
C THR A 68 6.41 6.21 1.29
N VAL A 69 5.68 7.27 0.96
CA VAL A 69 6.17 8.35 0.11
C VAL A 69 5.91 9.68 0.79
N ASN A 70 6.94 10.51 0.88
CA ASN A 70 6.81 11.89 1.30
C ASN A 70 6.89 12.77 0.07
N LEU A 71 5.99 13.75 -0.03
CA LEU A 71 6.09 14.86 -0.97
C LEU A 71 6.45 16.13 -0.20
#